data_AF-A0A4Q2QRF5-F1
#
_entry.id   AF-A0A4Q2QRF5-F1
#
_cell.length_a   1.000
_cell.length_b   1.000
_cell.length_c   1.000
_cell.angle_alpha   90.00
_cell.angle_beta   90.00
_cell.angle_gamma   90.00
#
_symmetry.space_group_name_H-M   'P 1'
#
loop_
_entity.id
_entity.type
_entity.pdbx_description
1 polymer ?
#
loop_
_entity_poly.entity_id
_entity_poly.type
_entity_poly.pdbx_seq_one_letter_code
_entity_poly.pdbx_strand_id
1 'polypeptide(L)'
;LFAALGERNIAELKTRDLLAPIKAVEISGRLEVAARLQQRTTAIMRYAVQSGLIDYNPAQEMAGAVASCNRQHRPALELKRIPELLTKIDSYTGRPLTRWATELTLLIFIRSSELRFARWSEIDFEASIWTIPPEREPIPG
;
A
#
# COMPACT_ATOMS: atom_id res chain seq x y z
N LEU A 1 -13.07 7.67 -6.91
CA LEU A 1 -14.28 6.89 -6.57
C LEU A 1 -15.22 7.70 -5.69
N PHE A 2 -14.88 7.97 -4.42
CA PHE A 2 -15.77 8.71 -3.50
C PHE A 2 -16.25 10.06 -4.06
N ALA A 3 -15.35 10.94 -4.50
CA ALA A 3 -15.75 12.23 -5.08
C ALA A 3 -16.65 12.14 -6.34
N ALA A 4 -16.67 11.00 -7.02
CA ALA A 4 -17.43 10.83 -8.27
C ALA A 4 -18.77 10.09 -8.06
N LEU A 5 -18.86 9.20 -7.07
CA LEU A 5 -19.99 8.28 -6.89
C LEU A 5 -20.55 8.29 -5.46
N GLY A 6 -19.91 8.94 -4.50
CA GLY A 6 -20.21 8.83 -3.07
C GLY A 6 -21.60 9.32 -2.69
N GLU A 7 -22.10 10.35 -3.38
CA GLU A 7 -23.43 10.93 -3.13
C GLU A 7 -24.56 10.24 -3.90
N ARG A 8 -24.24 9.28 -4.78
CA ARG A 8 -25.24 8.63 -5.63
C ARG A 8 -25.87 7.44 -4.91
N ASN A 9 -27.17 7.25 -5.12
CA ASN A 9 -27.86 6.07 -4.63
C ASN A 9 -27.26 4.80 -5.27
N ILE A 10 -26.87 3.84 -4.42
CA ILE A 10 -26.25 2.59 -4.84
C ILE A 10 -27.13 1.76 -5.79
N ALA A 11 -28.46 1.85 -5.63
CA ALA A 11 -29.43 1.14 -6.47
C ALA A 11 -29.50 1.68 -7.91
N GLU A 12 -29.03 2.91 -8.15
CA GLU A 12 -29.05 3.54 -9.47
C GLU A 12 -27.73 3.35 -10.24
N LEU A 13 -26.70 2.84 -9.57
CA LEU A 13 -25.37 2.68 -10.16
C LEU A 13 -25.34 1.52 -11.15
N LYS A 14 -24.97 1.79 -12.40
CA LYS A 14 -24.75 0.78 -13.43
C LYS A 14 -23.27 0.56 -13.66
N THR A 15 -22.91 -0.54 -14.35
CA THR A 15 -21.52 -0.88 -14.67
C THR A 15 -20.76 0.28 -15.32
N ARG A 16 -21.41 1.05 -16.21
CA ARG A 16 -20.82 2.24 -16.85
C ARG A 16 -20.42 3.32 -15.85
N ASP A 17 -21.26 3.57 -14.85
CA ASP A 17 -21.00 4.56 -13.80
C ASP A 17 -19.80 4.16 -12.94
N LEU A 18 -19.68 2.87 -12.65
CA LEU A 18 -18.57 2.31 -11.87
C LEU A 18 -17.25 2.30 -12.67
N LEU A 19 -17.31 2.03 -13.98
CA LEU A 19 -16.13 1.97 -14.85
C LEU A 19 -15.53 3.35 -15.12
N ALA A 20 -16.35 4.39 -15.30
CA ALA A 20 -15.88 5.73 -15.64
C ALA A 20 -14.74 6.26 -14.74
N PRO A 21 -14.87 6.27 -13.39
CA PRO A 21 -13.78 6.74 -12.53
C PRO A 21 -12.57 5.79 -12.50
N ILE A 22 -12.75 4.49 -12.75
CA ILE A 22 -11.64 3.53 -12.78
C ILE A 22 -10.84 3.72 -14.07
N LYS A 23 -11.52 3.91 -15.21
CA LYS A 23 -10.93 4.20 -16.51
C LYS A 23 -10.14 5.51 -16.50
N ALA A 24 -10.62 6.54 -15.80
CA ALA A 24 -9.85 7.78 -15.62
C ALA A 24 -8.49 7.54 -14.92
N VAL A 25 -8.45 6.64 -13.93
CA VAL A 25 -7.20 6.25 -13.25
C VAL A 25 -6.32 5.39 -14.15
N GLU A 26 -6.92 4.48 -14.93
CA GLU A 26 -6.22 3.66 -15.92
C GLU A 26 -5.52 4.53 -16.98
N ILE A 27 -6.22 5.52 -17.54
CA ILE A 27 -5.68 6.46 -18.54
C ILE A 27 -4.49 7.26 -17.97
N SER A 28 -4.48 7.53 -16.67
CA SER A 28 -3.33 8.17 -16.01
C SER A 28 -2.10 7.25 -15.81
N GLY A 29 -2.12 6.03 -16.35
CA GLY A 29 -1.03 5.04 -16.28
C GLY A 29 -0.92 4.29 -14.94
N ARG A 30 -1.78 4.58 -13.97
CA ARG A 30 -1.76 3.98 -12.62
C ARG A 30 -2.55 2.67 -12.59
N LEU A 31 -2.09 1.68 -13.37
CA LEU A 31 -2.80 0.42 -13.59
C LEU A 31 -3.04 -0.39 -12.31
N GLU A 32 -2.06 -0.46 -11.40
CA GLU A 32 -2.25 -1.15 -10.11
C GLU A 32 -3.33 -0.48 -9.25
N VAL A 33 -3.37 0.86 -9.26
CA VAL A 33 -4.39 1.61 -8.54
C VAL A 33 -5.77 1.34 -9.17
N ALA A 34 -5.89 1.37 -10.50
CA ALA A 34 -7.12 1.06 -11.20
C ALA A 34 -7.64 -0.36 -10.87
N ALA A 35 -6.77 -1.37 -10.89
CA ALA A 35 -7.12 -2.74 -10.52
C ALA A 35 -7.57 -2.86 -9.05
N ARG A 36 -6.88 -2.22 -8.12
CA ARG A 36 -7.30 -2.19 -6.70
C ARG A 36 -8.62 -1.45 -6.50
N LEU A 37 -8.88 -0.38 -7.26
CA LEU A 37 -10.15 0.34 -7.21
C LEU A 37 -11.29 -0.55 -7.73
N GLN A 38 -11.09 -1.27 -8.83
CA GLN A 38 -12.05 -2.24 -9.35
C GLN A 38 -12.38 -3.30 -8.30
N GLN A 39 -11.37 -3.94 -7.71
CA GLN A 39 -11.56 -4.96 -6.67
C GLN A 39 -12.36 -4.43 -5.48
N ARG A 40 -12.03 -3.22 -5.01
CA ARG A 40 -12.76 -2.57 -3.91
C ARG A 40 -14.20 -2.24 -4.27
N THR A 41 -14.44 -1.68 -5.46
CA THR A 41 -15.80 -1.40 -5.95
C THR A 41 -16.62 -2.69 -6.04
N THR A 42 -16.04 -3.78 -6.57
CA THR A 42 -16.72 -5.08 -6.63
C THR A 42 -17.05 -5.63 -5.25
N ALA A 43 -16.17 -5.45 -4.25
CA ALA A 43 -16.43 -5.84 -2.88
C ALA A 43 -17.55 -5.00 -2.22
N ILE A 44 -17.56 -3.68 -2.44
CA ILE A 44 -18.61 -2.77 -1.93
C ILE A 44 -19.98 -3.15 -2.51
N MET A 45 -20.08 -3.32 -3.83
CA MET A 45 -21.34 -3.71 -4.47
C MET A 45 -21.78 -5.13 -4.06
N ARG A 46 -20.83 -6.03 -3.78
CA ARG A 46 -21.13 -7.36 -3.22
C ARG A 46 -21.73 -7.27 -1.82
N TYR A 47 -21.17 -6.41 -0.97
CA TYR A 47 -21.74 -6.15 0.35
C TYR A 47 -23.16 -5.59 0.24
N ALA A 48 -23.41 -4.69 -0.72
CA ALA A 48 -24.75 -4.15 -0.97
C ALA A 48 -25.76 -5.23 -1.38
N VAL A 49 -25.36 -6.19 -2.22
CA VAL A 49 -26.20 -7.38 -2.52
C VAL A 49 -26.48 -8.20 -1.26
N GLN A 50 -25.43 -8.52 -0.50
CA GLN A 50 -25.57 -9.33 0.73
C GLN A 50 -26.44 -8.66 1.79
N SER A 51 -26.49 -7.32 1.79
CA SER A 51 -27.31 -6.52 2.70
C SER A 51 -28.73 -6.25 2.17
N GLY A 52 -29.08 -6.76 0.99
CA GLY A 52 -30.40 -6.55 0.37
C GLY A 52 -30.65 -5.14 -0.14
N LEU A 53 -29.61 -4.31 -0.33
CA LEU A 53 -29.74 -2.95 -0.86
C LEU A 53 -29.94 -2.93 -2.39
N ILE A 54 -29.39 -3.93 -3.07
CA ILE A 54 -29.50 -4.15 -4.52
C ILE A 54 -29.60 -5.66 -4.79
N ASP A 55 -30.29 -6.06 -5.85
CA ASP A 55 -30.47 -7.49 -6.17
C ASP A 55 -29.31 -8.09 -6.96
N TYR A 56 -28.56 -7.24 -7.66
CA TYR A 56 -27.48 -7.65 -8.56
C TYR A 56 -26.23 -6.78 -8.36
N ASN A 57 -25.05 -7.37 -8.56
CA ASN A 57 -23.79 -6.65 -8.47
C ASN A 57 -23.31 -6.18 -9.86
N PRO A 58 -23.58 -4.92 -10.25
CA PRO A 58 -23.15 -4.39 -11.56
C PRO A 58 -21.63 -4.31 -11.74
N ALA A 59 -20.85 -4.42 -10.66
CA ALA A 59 -19.40 -4.42 -10.71
C ALA A 59 -18.80 -5.76 -11.17
N GLN A 60 -19.58 -6.84 -11.27
CA GLN A 60 -19.12 -8.13 -11.80
C GLN A 60 -18.76 -8.02 -13.29
N GLU A 61 -19.56 -7.29 -14.06
CA GLU A 61 -19.35 -7.04 -15.49
C GLU A 61 -18.16 -6.13 -15.80
N MET A 62 -17.46 -5.61 -14.79
CA MET A 62 -16.21 -4.88 -15.00
C MET A 62 -15.02 -5.81 -15.22
N ALA A 63 -15.14 -7.11 -14.92
CA ALA A 63 -14.04 -8.06 -15.09
C ALA A 63 -13.51 -8.03 -16.53
N GLY A 64 -12.19 -7.90 -16.70
CA GLY A 64 -11.55 -7.75 -18.02
C GLY A 64 -11.68 -6.37 -18.67
N ALA A 65 -12.51 -5.47 -18.14
CA ALA A 65 -12.66 -4.12 -18.68
C ALA A 65 -11.52 -3.17 -18.26
N VAL A 66 -10.74 -3.50 -17.23
CA VAL A 66 -9.62 -2.68 -16.72
C VAL A 66 -8.31 -3.37 -17.07
N ALA A 67 -7.37 -2.66 -17.68
CA ALA A 67 -6.06 -3.22 -18.01
C ALA A 67 -5.31 -3.69 -16.75
N SER A 68 -4.75 -4.90 -16.82
CA SER A 68 -3.87 -5.42 -15.79
C SER A 68 -2.47 -4.83 -15.94
N CYS A 69 -1.86 -4.44 -14.83
CA CYS A 69 -0.46 -4.05 -14.83
C CYS A 69 0.41 -5.29 -15.03
N ASN A 70 1.38 -5.24 -15.94
CA ASN A 70 2.47 -6.21 -15.94
C ASN A 70 3.24 -6.07 -14.64
N ARG A 71 3.16 -7.11 -13.80
CA ARG A 71 3.83 -7.12 -12.49
C ARG A 71 5.34 -7.04 -12.70
N GLN A 72 5.92 -5.89 -12.37
CA GLN A 72 7.37 -5.77 -12.27
C GLN A 72 7.82 -6.30 -10.92
N HIS A 73 8.43 -7.48 -10.92
CA HIS A 73 9.03 -8.03 -9.72
C HIS A 73 10.26 -7.21 -9.31
N ARG A 74 10.41 -6.94 -8.01
CA ARG A 74 11.61 -6.33 -7.46
C ARG A 74 12.55 -7.45 -7.02
N PRO A 75 13.61 -7.76 -7.79
CA PRO A 75 14.51 -8.85 -7.44
C PRO A 75 15.23 -8.52 -6.12
N ALA A 76 15.48 -9.55 -5.32
CA ALA A 76 16.35 -9.44 -4.16
C ALA A 76 17.77 -9.07 -4.63
N LEU A 77 18.50 -8.34 -3.78
CA LEU A 77 19.91 -8.04 -4.05
C LEU A 77 20.70 -9.35 -3.99
N GLU A 78 21.49 -9.61 -5.03
CA GLU A 78 22.39 -10.77 -5.06
C GLU A 78 23.45 -10.67 -3.96
N LEU A 79 23.74 -11.77 -3.28
CA LEU A 79 24.68 -11.80 -2.14
C LEU A 79 26.06 -11.21 -2.48
N LYS A 80 26.57 -11.49 -3.69
CA LYS A 80 27.85 -10.97 -4.20
C LYS A 80 27.89 -9.44 -4.32
N ARG A 81 26.73 -8.77 -4.31
CA ARG A 81 26.61 -7.30 -4.41
C ARG A 81 26.46 -6.62 -3.05
N ILE A 82 26.43 -7.36 -1.94
CA ILE A 82 26.40 -6.77 -0.60
C ILE A 82 27.59 -5.83 -0.35
N PRO A 83 28.85 -6.18 -0.72
CA PRO A 83 29.97 -5.26 -0.55
C PRO A 83 29.76 -3.92 -1.30
N GLU A 84 29.21 -3.96 -2.52
CA GLU A 84 28.87 -2.76 -3.29
C GLU A 84 27.84 -1.88 -2.56
N LEU A 85 26.81 -2.51 -1.98
CA LEU A 85 25.78 -1.81 -1.20
C LEU A 85 26.39 -1.13 0.04
N LEU A 86 27.21 -1.85 0.81
CA LEU A 86 27.84 -1.32 2.03
C LEU A 86 28.75 -0.12 1.71
N THR A 87 29.56 -0.20 0.65
CA THR A 87 30.37 0.94 0.20
C THR A 87 29.52 2.15 -0.17
N LYS A 88 28.39 1.93 -0.87
CA LYS A 88 27.47 3.01 -1.24
C LYS A 88 26.83 3.68 -0.02
N ILE A 89 26.45 2.89 1.00
CA ILE A 89 25.90 3.40 2.25
C ILE A 89 26.95 4.22 3.00
N ASP A 90 28.20 3.74 3.08
CA ASP A 90 29.26 4.46 3.78
C ASP A 90 29.62 5.79 3.09
N SER A 91 29.64 5.80 1.75
CA SER A 91 29.89 7.00 0.94
C SER A 91 28.71 7.99 0.87
N TYR A 92 27.56 7.68 1.47
CA TYR A 92 26.37 8.52 1.39
C TYR A 92 26.57 9.84 2.15
N THR A 93 26.60 10.96 1.42
CA THR A 93 26.85 12.31 1.96
C THR A 93 25.58 13.08 2.34
N GLY A 94 24.42 12.43 2.30
CA GLY A 94 23.15 13.04 2.69
C GLY A 94 22.94 13.09 4.21
N ARG A 95 21.70 12.93 4.66
CA ARG A 95 21.39 12.98 6.10
C ARG A 95 22.00 11.78 6.84
N PRO A 96 22.78 11.98 7.92
CA PRO A 96 23.33 10.88 8.71
C PRO A 96 22.26 9.92 9.23
N LEU A 97 21.08 10.45 9.59
CA LEU A 97 19.94 9.65 10.02
C LEU A 97 19.51 8.62 8.96
N THR A 98 19.52 8.98 7.68
CA THR A 98 19.17 8.04 6.60
C THR A 98 20.19 6.91 6.51
N ARG A 99 21.47 7.24 6.68
CA ARG A 99 22.55 6.25 6.70
C ARG A 99 22.37 5.28 7.86
N TRP A 100 22.27 5.78 9.10
CA TRP A 100 22.08 4.94 10.30
C TRP A 100 20.82 4.09 10.25
N ALA A 101 19.71 4.65 9.77
CA ALA A 101 18.47 3.90 9.60
C ALA A 101 18.62 2.76 8.58
N THR A 102 19.35 3.00 7.49
CA THR A 102 19.62 1.97 6.46
C THR A 102 20.54 0.88 7.01
N GLU A 103 21.61 1.24 7.71
CA GLU A 103 22.54 0.31 8.37
C GLU A 103 21.82 -0.54 9.41
N LEU A 104 21.02 0.08 10.29
CA LEU A 104 20.24 -0.64 11.29
C LEU A 104 19.26 -1.61 10.64
N THR A 105 18.54 -1.18 9.58
CA THR A 105 17.61 -2.06 8.85
C THR A 105 18.32 -3.30 8.27
N LEU A 106 19.58 -3.16 7.83
CA LEU A 106 20.37 -4.31 7.33
C LEU A 106 20.80 -5.27 8.44
N LEU A 107 20.87 -4.83 9.70
CA LEU A 107 21.22 -5.67 10.84
C LEU A 107 20.02 -6.44 11.39
N ILE A 108 18.86 -5.80 11.48
CA ILE A 108 17.68 -6.35 12.19
C ILE A 108 16.45 -6.63 11.31
N PHE A 109 16.48 -6.25 10.03
CA PHE A 109 15.44 -6.57 9.03
C PHE A 109 13.99 -6.18 9.39
N ILE A 110 13.81 -5.09 10.12
CA ILE A 110 12.48 -4.58 10.47
C ILE A 110 11.83 -3.77 9.33
N ARG A 111 10.52 -3.56 9.40
CA ARG A 111 9.79 -2.76 8.40
C ARG A 111 10.14 -1.28 8.55
N SER A 112 10.11 -0.55 7.44
CA SER A 112 10.41 0.89 7.42
C SER A 112 9.45 1.72 8.29
N SER A 113 8.21 1.29 8.48
CA SER A 113 7.27 1.93 9.41
C SER A 113 7.65 1.69 10.86
N GLU A 114 8.07 0.47 11.21
CA GLU A 114 8.50 0.12 12.58
C GLU A 114 9.72 0.93 12.99
N LEU A 115 10.67 1.11 12.06
CA LEU A 115 11.85 1.93 12.29
C LEU A 115 11.55 3.42 12.42
N ARG A 116 10.76 3.98 11.49
CA ARG A 116 10.50 5.43 11.47
C ARG A 116 9.66 5.92 12.64
N PHE A 117 8.80 5.06 13.19
CA PHE A 117 7.90 5.40 14.29
C PHE A 117 8.36 4.80 15.63
N ALA A 118 9.57 4.27 15.70
CA ALA A 118 10.18 3.71 16.89
C ALA A 118 10.17 4.73 18.04
N ARG A 119 9.97 4.23 19.27
CA ARG A 119 10.04 5.04 20.49
C ARG A 119 11.14 4.52 21.38
N TRP A 120 11.84 5.41 22.08
CA TRP A 120 12.89 5.02 23.01
C TRP A 120 12.38 4.07 24.11
N SER A 121 11.12 4.20 24.52
CA SER A 121 10.48 3.29 25.49
C SER A 121 10.30 1.85 24.99
N GLU A 122 10.46 1.60 23.69
CA GLU A 122 10.38 0.25 23.10
C GLU A 122 11.71 -0.51 23.17
N ILE A 123 12.81 0.21 23.48
CA ILE A 123 14.17 -0.34 23.44
C ILE A 123 14.69 -0.45 24.88
N ASP A 124 14.88 -1.70 25.30
CA ASP A 124 15.60 -2.03 26.52
C ASP A 124 17.07 -2.29 26.16
N PHE A 125 17.93 -1.32 26.50
CA PHE A 125 19.37 -1.42 26.24
C PHE A 125 20.09 -2.35 27.21
N GLU A 126 19.56 -2.59 28.40
CA GLU A 126 20.15 -3.53 29.36
C GLU A 126 19.91 -4.97 28.90
N ALA A 127 18.67 -5.27 28.47
CA ALA A 127 18.30 -6.56 27.92
C ALA A 127 18.72 -6.74 26.46
N SER A 128 19.14 -5.66 25.77
CA SER A 128 19.38 -5.64 24.31
C SER A 128 18.17 -6.11 23.49
N ILE A 129 16.97 -5.70 23.91
CA ILE A 129 15.70 -6.08 23.28
C ILE A 129 14.99 -4.85 22.75
N TRP A 130 14.48 -4.94 21.52
CA TRP A 130 13.52 -4.00 20.98
C TRP A 130 12.16 -4.68 20.84
N THR A 131 11.18 -4.23 21.63
CA THR A 131 9.80 -4.73 21.56
C THR A 131 8.96 -3.84 20.66
N ILE A 132 8.60 -4.33 19.48
CA ILE A 132 7.74 -3.60 18.53
C ILE A 132 6.26 -3.86 18.92
N PRO A 133 5.50 -2.84 19.33
CA PRO A 133 4.11 -3.02 19.68
C PRO A 133 3.24 -3.24 18.42
N PRO A 134 2.09 -3.93 18.56
CA PRO A 134 1.17 -4.16 17.44
C PRO A 134 0.59 -2.85 16.91
N GLU A 135 0.37 -1.87 17.80
CA GLU A 135 -0.16 -0.55 17.49
C GLU A 135 0.61 0.51 18.27
N ARG A 136 0.69 1.72 17.71
CA ARG A 136 1.30 2.89 18.37
C ARG A 136 0.25 3.99 18.44
N GLU A 137 0.08 4.56 19.63
CA GLU A 137 -0.76 5.74 19.79
C GLU A 137 -0.31 6.86 18.84
N PRO A 138 -1.22 7.55 18.14
CA PRO A 138 -0.83 8.70 17.33
C PRO A 138 -0.09 9.74 18.17
N ILE A 139 1.01 10.28 17.64
CA ILE A 139 1.67 11.42 18.28
C ILE A 139 0.85 12.66 17.89
N PRO A 140 0.39 13.49 18.84
CA PRO A 140 -0.27 14.75 18.51
C PRO A 140 0.68 15.63 17.70
N GLY A 141 0.28 16.03 16.49
CA GLY A 141 1.11 16.83 15.58
C GLY A 141 0.40 17.18 14.29
#